data_AF-A0A1F5L1G3-F1
#
_entry.id   AF-A0A1F5L1G3-F1
#
_cell.length_a   1.000
_cell.length_b   1.000
_cell.length_c   1.000
_cell.angle_alpha   90.00
_cell.angle_beta   90.00
_cell.angle_gamma   90.00
#
_symmetry.space_group_name_H-M   'P 1'
#
loop_
_entity.id
_entity.type
_entity.pdbx_description
1 polymer ?
#
loop_
_entity_poly.entity_id
_entity_poly.type
_entity_poly.pdbx_seq_one_letter_code
_entity_poly.pdbx_strand_id
1 'polypeptide(L)'
;MSSDSINRPPNQPILLSFPSIDDLVPKLRRYVLKRQKETLDKQGRFVVAVSGGSYLSMLSRALLEPRNDGTPEDTPYNYKQLKDQLLDKIPVELGAPNVYPIDADLVNEEDELVEHYEKSVIERLTQKDSARFPIFDLILLNCGYDSHTYGLFPDHKVLTEEDR
;
A
#
# COMPACT_ATOMS: atom_id res chain seq x y z
N MET A 1 -20.15 -15.36 22.65
CA MET A 1 -18.85 -15.74 22.06
C MET A 1 -17.98 -14.50 22.09
N SER A 2 -16.77 -14.61 22.65
CA SER A 2 -15.97 -13.50 23.23
C SER A 2 -15.63 -12.39 22.22
N SER A 3 -15.83 -11.15 22.69
CA SER A 3 -15.59 -9.87 22.01
C SER A 3 -14.17 -9.31 22.22
N ASP A 4 -13.22 -10.13 22.64
CA ASP A 4 -11.93 -9.65 23.18
C ASP A 4 -10.78 -9.52 22.15
N SER A 5 -11.03 -9.67 20.86
CA SER A 5 -9.93 -9.76 19.87
C SER A 5 -9.41 -8.43 19.32
N ILE A 6 -10.01 -7.28 19.64
CA ILE A 6 -9.69 -6.00 18.96
C ILE A 6 -8.72 -5.10 19.75
N ASN A 7 -8.47 -5.35 21.04
CA ASN A 7 -7.73 -4.41 21.88
C ASN A 7 -6.38 -4.96 22.39
N ARG A 8 -5.54 -5.46 21.47
CA ARG A 8 -4.12 -5.68 21.81
C ARG A 8 -3.37 -4.36 21.66
N PRO A 9 -2.50 -4.00 22.62
CA PRO A 9 -1.66 -2.82 22.45
C PRO A 9 -0.86 -2.97 21.15
N PRO A 10 -0.71 -1.89 20.36
CA PRO A 10 0.09 -1.96 19.15
C PRO A 10 1.50 -2.44 19.50
N ASN A 11 2.10 -3.23 18.62
CA ASN A 11 3.50 -3.59 18.76
C ASN A 11 4.33 -2.31 18.91
N GLN A 12 5.39 -2.35 19.71
CA GLN A 12 6.28 -1.20 19.84
C GLN A 12 6.78 -0.76 18.46
N PRO A 13 6.77 0.56 18.17
CA PRO A 13 7.27 1.06 16.91
C PRO A 13 8.76 0.73 16.77
N ILE A 14 9.14 0.25 15.59
CA ILE A 14 10.53 -0.02 15.25
C ILE A 14 11.04 1.12 14.38
N LEU A 15 11.98 1.90 14.91
CA LEU A 15 12.66 2.96 14.15
C LEU A 15 13.97 2.43 13.57
N LEU A 16 14.07 2.40 12.24
CA LEU A 16 15.30 2.07 11.53
C LEU A 16 15.76 3.28 10.74
N SER A 17 17.04 3.66 10.92
CA SER A 17 17.68 4.74 10.16
C SER A 17 18.79 4.17 9.29
N PHE A 18 18.94 4.73 8.09
CA PHE A 18 19.91 4.30 7.09
C PHE A 18 20.71 5.51 6.58
N PRO A 19 22.03 5.37 6.35
CA PRO A 19 22.86 6.47 5.85
C PRO A 19 22.48 6.93 4.44
N SER A 20 21.92 6.03 3.62
CA SER A 20 21.53 6.30 2.24
C SER A 20 20.33 5.46 1.80
N ILE A 21 19.74 5.82 0.66
CA ILE A 21 18.69 5.02 0.01
C ILE A 21 19.25 3.65 -0.41
N ASP A 22 20.52 3.57 -0.81
CA ASP A 22 21.15 2.33 -1.26
C ASP A 22 21.34 1.33 -0.10
N ASP A 23 21.47 1.82 1.14
CA ASP A 23 21.45 0.99 2.34
C ASP A 23 20.04 0.55 2.75
N LEU A 24 19.04 1.40 2.52
CA LEU A 24 17.63 1.14 2.85
C LEU A 24 17.01 0.07 1.93
N VAL A 25 17.21 0.22 0.62
CA VAL A 25 16.63 -0.64 -0.43
C VAL A 25 16.75 -2.14 -0.14
N PRO A 26 17.94 -2.72 0.10
CA PRO A 26 18.07 -4.16 0.34
C PRO A 26 17.42 -4.62 1.65
N LYS A 27 17.31 -3.73 2.65
CA LYS A 27 16.68 -4.04 3.94
C LYS A 27 15.16 -4.02 3.82
N LEU A 28 14.61 -3.02 3.14
CA LEU A 28 13.18 -2.95 2.80
C LEU A 28 12.75 -4.16 1.98
N ARG A 29 13.52 -4.51 0.93
CA ARG A 29 13.27 -5.72 0.12
C ARG A 29 13.18 -6.97 0.98
N ARG A 30 14.19 -7.19 1.84
CA ARG A 30 14.23 -8.35 2.72
C ARG A 30 13.04 -8.40 3.66
N TYR A 31 12.63 -7.25 4.20
CA TYR A 31 11.47 -7.14 5.08
C TYR A 31 10.17 -7.54 4.35
N VAL A 32 9.92 -6.95 3.17
CA VAL A 32 8.73 -7.24 2.36
C VAL A 32 8.68 -8.71 1.96
N LEU A 33 9.77 -9.28 1.44
CA LEU A 33 9.83 -10.69 1.03
C LEU A 33 9.63 -11.64 2.21
N LYS A 34 10.18 -11.30 3.39
CA LYS A 34 9.96 -12.09 4.60
C LYS A 34 8.49 -12.10 4.99
N ARG A 35 7.83 -10.94 5.01
CA ARG A 35 6.40 -10.81 5.32
C ARG A 35 5.53 -11.54 4.28
N GLN A 36 5.81 -11.34 3.00
CA GLN A 36 5.12 -12.03 1.91
C GLN A 36 5.20 -13.55 2.10
N LYS A 37 6.40 -14.11 2.27
CA LYS A 37 6.58 -15.55 2.44
C LYS A 37 5.82 -16.09 3.65
N GLU A 38 6.02 -15.48 4.82
CA GLU A 38 5.39 -15.91 6.07
C GLU A 38 3.85 -15.88 5.98
N THR A 39 3.30 -14.90 5.28
CA THR A 39 1.85 -14.77 5.10
C THR A 39 1.33 -15.74 4.05
N LEU A 40 1.97 -15.85 2.88
CA LEU A 40 1.56 -16.80 1.85
C LEU A 40 1.57 -18.23 2.38
N ASP A 41 2.58 -18.62 3.15
CA ASP A 41 2.68 -19.95 3.79
C ASP A 41 1.52 -20.21 4.78
N LYS A 42 0.93 -19.17 5.39
CA LYS A 42 -0.16 -19.29 6.39
C LYS A 42 -1.56 -19.25 5.79
N GLN A 43 -1.81 -18.34 4.85
CA GLN A 43 -3.18 -18.03 4.40
C GLN A 43 -3.32 -18.00 2.86
N GLY A 44 -2.25 -18.27 2.11
CA GLY A 44 -2.27 -18.34 0.65
C GLY A 44 -2.52 -17.00 -0.06
N ARG A 45 -2.54 -15.89 0.68
CA ARG A 45 -2.82 -14.53 0.20
C ARG A 45 -1.97 -13.52 0.96
N PHE A 46 -1.36 -12.57 0.26
CA PHE A 46 -0.64 -11.43 0.85
C PHE A 46 -1.24 -10.13 0.32
N VAL A 47 -1.90 -9.37 1.19
CA VAL A 47 -2.64 -8.14 0.85
C VAL A 47 -1.80 -6.93 1.25
N VAL A 48 -1.48 -6.08 0.26
CA VAL A 48 -0.65 -4.90 0.45
C VAL A 48 -1.40 -3.65 0.00
N ALA A 49 -1.45 -2.64 0.86
CA ALA A 49 -1.83 -1.27 0.47
C ALA A 49 -0.56 -0.44 0.25
N VAL A 50 -0.53 0.38 -0.81
CA VAL A 50 0.65 1.15 -1.20
C VAL A 50 0.27 2.61 -1.42
N SER A 51 0.99 3.53 -0.78
CA SER A 51 0.86 4.96 -1.05
C SER A 51 1.60 5.39 -2.33
N GLY A 52 1.15 6.50 -2.92
CA GLY A 52 1.73 7.13 -4.12
C GLY A 52 3.11 7.77 -3.98
N GLY A 53 3.49 8.59 -4.96
CA GLY A 53 4.60 9.55 -4.86
C GLY A 53 6.02 8.96 -5.01
N SER A 54 7.03 9.70 -4.53
CA SER A 54 8.46 9.37 -4.67
C SER A 54 8.85 8.01 -4.07
N TYR A 55 8.05 7.51 -3.14
CA TYR A 55 8.20 6.17 -2.58
C TYR A 55 7.86 5.04 -3.52
N LEU A 56 6.90 5.20 -4.44
CA LEU A 56 6.65 4.18 -5.46
C LEU A 56 7.92 3.93 -6.28
N SER A 57 8.66 5.01 -6.58
CA SER A 57 9.98 4.92 -7.22
C SER A 57 10.99 4.17 -6.34
N MET A 58 11.03 4.44 -5.04
CA MET A 58 11.93 3.77 -4.10
C MET A 58 11.57 2.29 -3.88
N LEU A 59 10.29 1.97 -3.72
CA LEU A 59 9.76 0.62 -3.55
C LEU A 59 10.04 -0.22 -4.79
N SER A 60 9.78 0.35 -5.97
CA SER A 60 10.11 -0.28 -7.25
C SER A 60 11.61 -0.55 -7.37
N ARG A 61 12.47 0.42 -6.98
CA ARG A 61 13.91 0.22 -6.87
C ARG A 61 14.27 -0.94 -5.94
N ALA A 62 13.64 -1.00 -4.78
CA ALA A 62 13.89 -2.04 -3.79
C ALA A 62 13.50 -3.44 -4.28
N LEU A 63 12.43 -3.52 -5.06
CA LEU A 63 11.87 -4.80 -5.50
C LEU A 63 12.45 -5.30 -6.83
N LEU A 64 13.13 -4.50 -7.66
CA LEU A 64 13.34 -4.88 -9.07
C LEU A 64 14.70 -4.62 -9.78
N GLU A 65 15.66 -3.84 -9.27
CA GLU A 65 16.62 -3.16 -10.19
C GLU A 65 17.88 -3.93 -10.73
N PRO A 66 18.49 -3.53 -11.90
CA PRO A 66 18.96 -2.15 -12.20
C PRO A 66 18.70 -1.46 -13.59
N ARG A 67 18.47 -0.12 -13.48
CA ARG A 67 18.73 1.09 -14.35
C ARG A 67 18.04 1.39 -15.71
N ASN A 68 17.38 2.56 -15.82
CA ASN A 68 17.81 3.86 -16.45
C ASN A 68 16.63 4.86 -16.54
N ASP A 69 16.82 6.08 -15.99
CA ASP A 69 16.78 7.42 -16.62
C ASP A 69 15.38 8.08 -16.75
N GLY A 70 15.19 9.19 -16.02
CA GLY A 70 13.88 9.78 -15.76
C GLY A 70 13.50 10.94 -16.67
N THR A 71 12.18 11.20 -16.77
CA THR A 71 11.58 12.40 -17.37
C THR A 71 10.35 12.89 -16.57
N PRO A 72 9.93 14.17 -16.75
CA PRO A 72 9.06 14.92 -15.84
C PRO A 72 7.58 14.96 -16.25
N GLU A 73 6.83 13.88 -16.02
CA GLU A 73 5.37 13.89 -16.13
C GLU A 73 4.74 13.84 -14.73
N ASP A 74 4.59 15.04 -14.14
CA ASP A 74 3.86 15.28 -12.89
C ASP A 74 2.35 15.26 -13.13
N THR A 75 1.81 14.05 -13.32
CA THR A 75 0.43 13.75 -12.93
C THR A 75 0.42 12.37 -12.27
N PRO A 76 0.44 12.29 -10.93
CA PRO A 76 0.50 11.02 -10.24
C PRO A 76 -0.88 10.34 -10.26
N TYR A 77 -1.17 9.59 -11.32
CA TYR A 77 -2.01 8.42 -11.15
C TYR A 77 -1.14 7.37 -10.45
N ASN A 78 -1.28 7.26 -9.13
CA ASN A 78 -0.52 6.33 -8.27
C ASN A 78 -0.45 4.92 -8.88
N TYR A 79 -1.52 4.48 -9.55
CA TYR A 79 -1.58 3.22 -10.27
C TYR A 79 -0.65 3.16 -11.50
N LYS A 80 -0.61 4.20 -12.35
CA LYS A 80 0.28 4.24 -13.53
C LYS A 80 1.75 4.13 -13.10
N GLN A 81 2.15 4.89 -12.09
CA GLN A 81 3.52 4.84 -11.57
C GLN A 81 3.84 3.46 -10.95
N LEU A 82 2.92 2.90 -10.15
CA LEU A 82 3.06 1.54 -9.61
C LEU A 82 3.18 0.51 -10.74
N LYS A 83 2.39 0.67 -11.80
CA LYS A 83 2.40 -0.21 -12.96
C LYS A 83 3.72 -0.15 -13.72
N ASP A 84 4.12 1.04 -14.15
CA ASP A 84 5.33 1.30 -14.95
C ASP A 84 6.60 0.90 -14.19
N GLN A 85 6.64 1.16 -12.89
CA GLN A 85 7.85 0.98 -12.09
C GLN A 85 7.92 -0.38 -11.40
N LEU A 86 6.78 -1.00 -11.06
CA LEU A 86 6.72 -2.28 -10.36
C LEU A 86 6.03 -3.39 -11.18
N LEU A 87 4.75 -3.23 -11.48
CA LEU A 87 3.92 -4.35 -11.96
C LEU A 87 4.40 -4.89 -13.31
N ASP A 88 4.72 -4.01 -14.27
CA ASP A 88 5.16 -4.40 -15.62
C ASP A 88 6.56 -5.03 -15.64
N LYS A 89 7.31 -4.90 -14.55
CA LYS A 89 8.67 -5.44 -14.41
C LYS A 89 8.69 -6.76 -13.65
N ILE A 90 7.55 -7.25 -13.18
CA ILE A 90 7.46 -8.59 -12.58
C ILE A 90 7.62 -9.61 -13.71
N PRO A 91 8.63 -10.51 -13.65
CA PRO A 91 8.77 -11.57 -14.63
C PRO A 91 7.51 -12.43 -14.72
N VAL A 92 7.05 -12.73 -15.94
CA VAL A 92 5.76 -13.40 -16.20
C VAL A 92 5.67 -14.76 -15.49
N GLU A 93 6.79 -15.46 -15.33
CA GLU A 93 6.89 -16.73 -14.61
C GLU A 93 6.58 -16.64 -13.11
N LEU A 94 6.65 -15.44 -12.51
CA LEU A 94 6.27 -15.19 -11.12
C LEU A 94 4.77 -14.87 -10.98
N GLY A 95 4.05 -14.75 -12.10
CA GLY A 95 2.64 -14.36 -12.15
C GLY A 95 2.44 -12.86 -11.96
N ALA A 96 1.16 -12.46 -11.92
CA ALA A 96 0.75 -11.07 -11.72
C ALA A 96 -0.07 -10.94 -10.43
N PRO A 97 0.14 -9.90 -9.61
CA PRO A 97 -0.74 -9.62 -8.48
C PRO A 97 -2.11 -9.16 -8.99
N ASN A 98 -3.16 -9.43 -8.21
CA ASN A 98 -4.44 -8.74 -8.40
C ASN A 98 -4.28 -7.30 -7.90
N VAL A 99 -4.68 -6.33 -8.73
CA VAL A 99 -4.56 -4.91 -8.40
C VAL A 99 -5.92 -4.26 -8.42
N TYR A 100 -6.19 -3.45 -7.40
CA TYR A 100 -7.48 -2.79 -7.18
C TYR A 100 -7.26 -1.27 -7.10
N PRO A 101 -7.12 -0.60 -8.25
CA PRO A 101 -6.99 0.86 -8.29
C PRO A 101 -8.35 1.53 -8.03
N ILE A 102 -8.31 2.82 -7.65
CA ILE A 102 -9.48 3.70 -7.73
C ILE A 102 -9.91 3.81 -9.19
N ASP A 103 -11.22 3.91 -9.42
CA ASP A 103 -11.76 4.12 -10.76
C ASP A 103 -11.48 5.55 -11.23
N ALA A 104 -10.71 5.68 -12.31
CA ALA A 104 -10.33 6.97 -12.85
C ALA A 104 -11.52 7.68 -13.51
N ASP A 105 -12.53 6.94 -13.96
CA ASP A 105 -13.71 7.52 -14.61
C ASP A 105 -14.64 8.21 -13.59
N LEU A 106 -14.54 7.85 -12.30
CA LEU A 106 -15.31 8.43 -11.20
C LEU A 106 -14.61 9.62 -10.52
N VAL A 107 -13.42 10.05 -10.97
CA VAL A 107 -12.60 11.06 -10.24
C VAL A 107 -13.28 12.42 -10.06
N ASN A 108 -14.27 12.74 -10.88
CA ASN A 108 -15.04 13.99 -10.78
C ASN A 108 -16.36 13.82 -9.98
N GLU A 109 -16.70 12.60 -9.58
CA GLU A 109 -17.92 12.23 -8.86
C GLU A 109 -17.51 11.68 -7.48
N GLU A 110 -17.08 12.57 -6.58
CA GLU A 110 -16.42 12.22 -5.31
C GLU A 110 -17.21 11.20 -4.46
N ASP A 111 -18.51 11.44 -4.27
CA ASP A 111 -19.38 10.56 -3.48
C ASP A 111 -19.47 9.14 -4.08
N GLU A 112 -19.63 9.06 -5.41
CA GLU A 112 -19.71 7.79 -6.14
C GLU A 112 -18.37 7.05 -6.12
N LEU A 113 -17.26 7.78 -6.23
CA LEU A 113 -15.90 7.23 -6.16
C LEU A 113 -15.62 6.59 -4.79
N VAL A 114 -15.97 7.28 -3.70
CA VAL A 114 -15.77 6.80 -2.33
C VAL A 114 -16.59 5.53 -2.10
N GLU A 115 -17.89 5.57 -2.41
CA GLU A 115 -18.78 4.42 -2.25
C GLU A 115 -18.32 3.22 -3.09
N HIS A 116 -17.98 3.46 -4.37
CA HIS A 116 -17.49 2.42 -5.27
C HIS A 116 -16.20 1.79 -4.75
N TYR A 117 -15.22 2.60 -4.36
CA TYR A 117 -13.92 2.09 -3.91
C TYR A 117 -14.03 1.34 -2.58
N GLU A 118 -14.75 1.88 -1.59
CA GLU A 118 -14.96 1.22 -0.30
C GLU A 118 -15.62 -0.15 -0.49
N LYS A 119 -16.75 -0.18 -1.21
CA LYS A 119 -17.46 -1.43 -1.53
C LYS A 119 -16.55 -2.41 -2.23
N SER A 120 -15.76 -1.95 -3.20
CA SER A 120 -14.85 -2.81 -3.95
C SER A 120 -13.82 -3.50 -3.05
N VAL A 121 -13.24 -2.76 -2.09
CA VAL A 121 -12.24 -3.23 -1.14
C VAL A 121 -12.86 -4.20 -0.14
N ILE A 122 -14.03 -3.88 0.41
CA ILE A 122 -14.77 -4.76 1.32
C ILE A 122 -15.08 -6.09 0.62
N GLU A 123 -15.73 -6.05 -0.54
CA GLU A 123 -16.12 -7.25 -1.28
C GLU A 123 -14.92 -8.14 -1.59
N ARG A 124 -13.79 -7.57 -2.02
CA ARG A 124 -12.62 -8.36 -2.46
C ARG A 124 -11.80 -8.91 -1.31
N LEU A 125 -11.80 -8.24 -0.16
CA LEU A 125 -10.89 -8.59 0.94
C LEU A 125 -11.55 -9.32 2.11
N THR A 126 -12.89 -9.30 2.21
CA THR A 126 -13.66 -9.90 3.33
C THR A 126 -14.37 -11.23 2.99
N GLN A 127 -14.34 -11.68 1.73
CA GLN A 127 -15.11 -12.84 1.22
C GLN A 127 -14.91 -14.22 1.90
N LYS A 128 -13.95 -14.39 2.82
CA LYS A 128 -13.62 -15.71 3.42
C LYS A 128 -13.67 -15.79 4.93
N ASP A 129 -13.48 -14.68 5.62
CA ASP A 129 -13.50 -14.62 7.07
C ASP A 129 -14.67 -13.72 7.43
N SER A 130 -15.45 -14.05 8.44
CA SER A 130 -16.55 -13.25 9.00
C SER A 130 -16.14 -11.82 9.47
N ALA A 131 -14.96 -11.37 9.07
CA ALA A 131 -14.39 -10.06 9.24
C ALA A 131 -15.26 -9.01 8.56
N ARG A 132 -15.70 -8.05 9.36
CA ARG A 132 -16.44 -6.87 8.91
C ARG A 132 -15.58 -5.88 8.11
N PHE A 133 -14.25 -6.02 8.16
CA PHE A 133 -13.30 -5.05 7.61
C PHE A 133 -12.16 -5.75 6.86
N PRO A 134 -11.64 -5.11 5.81
CA PRO A 134 -10.45 -5.60 5.11
C PRO A 134 -9.25 -5.61 6.06
N ILE A 135 -8.48 -6.71 6.05
CA ILE A 135 -7.22 -6.84 6.77
C ILE A 135 -6.08 -6.79 5.76
N PHE A 136 -5.14 -5.89 5.99
CA PHE A 136 -3.91 -5.76 5.20
C PHE A 136 -2.75 -6.40 5.96
N ASP A 137 -1.94 -7.19 5.28
CA ASP A 137 -0.72 -7.77 5.85
C ASP A 137 0.41 -6.74 5.92
N LEU A 138 0.36 -5.74 5.02
CA LEU A 138 1.30 -4.65 4.95
C LEU A 138 0.62 -3.40 4.39
N ILE A 139 0.79 -2.27 5.08
CA ILE A 139 0.44 -0.95 4.56
C ILE A 139 1.75 -0.18 4.42
N LEU A 140 2.08 0.19 3.19
CA LEU A 140 3.27 0.95 2.85
C LEU A 140 2.88 2.42 2.69
N LEU A 141 3.30 3.24 3.65
CA LEU A 141 2.96 4.65 3.74
C LEU A 141 4.20 5.53 3.57
N ASN A 142 3.97 6.71 2.99
CA ASN A 142 4.90 7.82 3.00
C ASN A 142 4.61 8.77 4.12
N CYS A 143 5.65 9.49 4.53
CA CYS A 143 5.53 10.65 5.37
C CYS A 143 6.16 11.84 4.65
N GLY A 144 5.35 12.85 4.35
CA GLY A 144 5.82 14.14 3.85
C GLY A 144 6.65 14.88 4.90
N TYR A 145 7.39 15.90 4.49
CA TYR A 145 8.18 16.74 5.42
C TYR A 145 7.31 17.49 6.44
N ASP A 146 6.08 17.76 6.06
CA ASP A 146 4.99 18.34 6.85
C ASP A 146 4.22 17.28 7.64
N SER A 147 4.65 16.02 7.61
CA SER A 147 3.97 14.86 8.22
C SER A 147 2.69 14.39 7.53
N HIS A 148 2.38 14.81 6.29
CA HIS A 148 1.24 14.24 5.56
C HIS A 148 1.50 12.78 5.16
N THR A 149 0.45 11.96 5.07
CA THR A 149 0.51 10.56 4.60
C THR A 149 -0.73 10.18 3.83
N TYR A 150 -0.61 9.43 2.72
CA TYR A 150 -1.76 8.89 1.94
C TYR A 150 -2.80 9.95 1.47
N GLY A 151 -2.46 11.25 1.50
CA GLY A 151 -3.39 12.37 1.25
C GLY A 151 -4.05 12.94 2.51
N LEU A 152 -3.72 12.42 3.69
CA LEU A 152 -4.09 12.95 5.00
C LEU A 152 -3.10 14.04 5.41
N PHE A 153 -3.60 15.27 5.49
CA PHE A 153 -2.81 16.44 5.88
C PHE A 153 -2.97 16.75 7.36
N PRO A 154 -1.94 17.29 8.03
CA PRO A 154 -2.04 17.78 9.40
C PRO A 154 -3.22 18.72 9.59
N ASP A 155 -3.88 18.64 10.76
CA ASP A 155 -5.00 19.49 11.16
C ASP A 155 -6.22 19.46 10.22
N HIS A 156 -6.28 18.55 9.25
CA HIS A 156 -7.41 18.40 8.36
C HIS A 156 -8.55 17.62 9.05
N LYS A 157 -9.81 18.04 8.83
CA LYS A 157 -11.02 17.44 9.46
C LYS A 157 -11.15 15.92 9.26
N VAL A 158 -10.61 15.40 8.17
CA VAL A 158 -10.64 13.96 7.85
C VAL A 158 -9.83 13.11 8.86
N LEU A 159 -8.90 13.73 9.61
CA LEU A 159 -8.16 13.05 10.67
C LEU A 159 -9.01 12.78 11.92
N THR A 160 -10.16 13.45 12.05
CA THR A 160 -11.13 13.25 13.12
C THR A 160 -12.37 12.50 12.65
N GLU A 161 -12.31 11.87 11.48
CA GLU A 161 -13.40 11.06 10.94
C GLU A 161 -13.64 9.85 11.84
N GLU A 162 -14.85 9.75 12.40
CA GLU A 162 -15.30 8.62 13.22
C GLU A 162 -16.45 7.86 12.56
N ASP A 163 -17.06 8.43 11.51
CA ASP A 163 -18.06 7.76 10.72
C ASP A 163 -17.40 6.67 9.86
N ARG A 164 -18.19 5.64 9.56
CA ARG A 164 -17.79 4.53 8.70
C ARG A 164 -18.41 4.70 7.35
#